data_AF-A0A0F9HVS9-F1
#
_entry.id   AF-A0A0F9HVS9-F1
#
_cell.length_a   1.000
_cell.length_b   1.000
_cell.length_c   1.000
_cell.angle_alpha   90.00
_cell.angle_beta   90.00
_cell.angle_gamma   90.00
#
_symmetry.space_group_name_H-M   'P 1'
#
loop_
_entity.id
_entity.type
_entity.pdbx_description
1 polymer ?
#
loop_
_entity_poly.entity_id
_entity_poly.type
_entity_poly.pdbx_seq_one_letter_code
_entity_poly.pdbx_strand_id
1 'polypeptide(L)'
;GITTCTMLLGGGADHYRTDTTEAGDLHCAATREIGIRTMLAVGLNRRPFPKTYRSLDLSRDVTLTFEDQLEVCGQLAEAHGDLLGEGTGICLIMPVYSPDEVAQNSDEIRQMCRAAMELREKHGLLFTQDGHREGSIALAEELGFLVLYPEQARQVQVSRCWNWFRPVDQTRGAGEPALIASLTRHILTEQPVDPARVYIAGLSAGASAALVLATAYPDIFAAVGVHSGLPVGAAHDAATAVIAMRHGAPGQRHAAALPTIIFHGDADTVVHPRNGRFAAIRATEPFAGLRKTERRGQVAGGRSYLRITHRKGSGRPLAEHWIVEGSGHAWSGGNGAGSFTDPKGPDASREMMRFFLRHRAGVRRRAKP
;
A
#
# COMPACT_ATOMS: atom_id res chain seq x y z
N GLY A 1 16.13 20.87 -2.80
CA GLY A 1 16.92 19.73 -2.31
C GLY A 1 15.98 18.59 -2.00
N ILE A 2 15.95 17.58 -2.86
CA ILE A 2 15.27 16.32 -2.58
C ILE A 2 16.35 15.36 -2.17
N THR A 3 16.26 14.89 -0.93
CA THR A 3 16.99 13.72 -0.48
C THR A 3 16.03 12.95 0.42
N THR A 4 15.81 11.67 0.19
CA THR A 4 16.63 10.59 0.75
C THR A 4 16.63 9.37 -0.19
N CYS A 5 17.81 8.96 -0.64
CA CYS A 5 18.03 7.67 -1.28
C CYS A 5 17.89 6.58 -0.21
N THR A 6 16.75 5.89 -0.16
CA THR A 6 16.77 4.47 0.20
C THR A 6 17.45 3.81 -0.99
N MET A 7 18.68 3.30 -0.85
CA MET A 7 19.39 2.73 -2.00
C MET A 7 18.53 1.67 -2.67
N LEU A 8 18.06 2.05 -3.86
CA LEU A 8 17.24 1.28 -4.80
C LEU A 8 18.16 0.46 -5.71
N LEU A 9 19.13 -0.22 -5.10
CA LEU A 9 19.97 -1.23 -5.74
C LEU A 9 19.83 -2.49 -4.89
N GLY A 10 19.17 -3.49 -5.48
CA GLY A 10 18.74 -4.70 -4.80
C GLY A 10 19.85 -5.40 -4.00
N GLY A 11 19.50 -5.75 -2.78
CA GLY A 11 20.21 -6.71 -1.95
C GLY A 11 19.20 -7.28 -0.99
N GLY A 12 18.46 -8.30 -1.40
CA GLY A 12 17.34 -8.82 -0.59
C GLY A 12 17.79 -9.25 0.81
N ALA A 13 16.98 -8.99 1.84
CA ALA A 13 16.91 -9.49 3.24
C ALA A 13 18.20 -9.76 4.07
N ASP A 14 19.32 -10.14 3.46
CA ASP A 14 20.56 -10.62 4.08
C ASP A 14 21.80 -9.81 3.62
N HIS A 15 21.62 -8.75 2.82
CA HIS A 15 22.72 -7.96 2.26
C HIS A 15 23.09 -6.71 3.05
N TYR A 16 22.37 -6.38 4.12
CA TYR A 16 22.76 -5.30 5.03
C TYR A 16 23.85 -5.82 5.97
N ARG A 17 25.02 -5.19 5.89
CA ARG A 17 26.17 -5.57 6.69
C ARG A 17 26.09 -4.81 8.02
N THR A 18 25.80 -5.54 9.08
CA THR A 18 25.64 -4.98 10.43
C THR A 18 26.67 -5.59 11.37
N ASP A 19 27.92 -5.62 10.91
CA ASP A 19 29.00 -6.31 11.62
C ASP A 19 29.85 -5.41 12.50
N THR A 20 30.13 -4.20 12.02
CA THR A 20 30.78 -3.13 12.77
C THR A 20 30.12 -1.80 12.40
N THR A 21 30.35 -0.75 13.20
CA THR A 21 29.89 0.60 12.86
C THR A 21 30.68 1.20 11.70
N GLU A 22 31.93 0.76 11.46
CA GLU A 22 32.89 1.38 10.54
C GLU A 22 32.31 1.69 9.16
N ALA A 23 31.60 0.73 8.54
CA ALA A 23 30.99 0.94 7.23
C ALA A 23 29.84 1.95 7.26
N GLY A 24 29.04 1.94 8.33
CA GLY A 24 27.99 2.91 8.57
C GLY A 24 28.56 4.31 8.83
N ASP A 25 29.60 4.41 9.66
CA ASP A 25 30.29 5.64 9.99
C ASP A 25 30.87 6.30 8.73
N LEU A 26 31.55 5.50 7.88
CA LEU A 26 32.09 5.94 6.59
C LEU A 26 31.00 6.40 5.63
N HIS A 27 29.89 5.64 5.53
CA HIS A 27 28.75 6.01 4.69
C HIS A 27 28.14 7.35 5.13
N CYS A 28 27.93 7.51 6.43
CA CYS A 28 27.37 8.73 7.02
C CYS A 28 28.32 9.91 6.82
N ALA A 29 29.63 9.73 7.03
CA ALA A 29 30.63 10.76 6.82
C ALA A 29 30.69 11.22 5.35
N ALA A 30 30.76 10.28 4.40
CA ALA A 30 30.76 10.59 2.97
C ALA A 30 29.46 11.31 2.55
N THR A 31 28.31 10.91 3.10
CA THR A 31 27.04 11.57 2.81
C THR A 31 27.05 13.03 3.30
N ARG A 32 27.52 13.26 4.53
CA ARG A 32 27.64 14.61 5.10
C ARG A 32 28.55 15.50 4.28
N GLU A 33 29.68 14.96 3.81
CA GLU A 33 30.62 15.66 2.95
C GLU A 33 29.97 16.11 1.63
N ILE A 34 29.12 15.26 1.04
CA ILE A 34 28.39 15.57 -0.20
C ILE A 34 27.24 16.57 0.04
N GLY A 35 26.79 16.75 1.28
CA GLY A 35 25.74 17.72 1.66
C GLY A 35 24.31 17.29 1.29
N ILE A 36 24.09 16.00 1.06
CA ILE A 36 22.77 15.42 0.76
C ILE A 36 22.18 14.80 2.03
N ARG A 37 20.84 14.78 2.17
CA ARG A 37 20.20 14.13 3.33
C ARG A 37 19.90 12.65 3.14
N THR A 38 20.47 11.71 3.89
CA THR A 38 20.19 10.27 3.69
C THR A 38 19.54 9.59 4.88
N MET A 39 18.81 8.51 4.57
CA MET A 39 18.37 7.51 5.55
C MET A 39 19.25 6.29 5.33
N LEU A 40 20.12 5.99 6.28
CA LEU A 40 20.84 4.72 6.29
C LEU A 40 19.96 3.66 6.95
N ALA A 41 19.58 2.64 6.17
CA ALA A 41 18.91 1.46 6.70
C ALA A 41 19.96 0.53 7.33
N VAL A 42 19.83 0.27 8.63
CA VAL A 42 20.66 -0.67 9.39
C VAL A 42 19.76 -1.79 9.89
N GLY A 43 20.20 -3.03 9.78
CA GLY A 43 19.28 -4.16 9.84
C GLY A 43 19.81 -5.40 10.53
N LEU A 44 18.88 -6.20 11.04
CA LEU A 44 19.19 -7.50 11.61
C LEU A 44 19.05 -8.55 10.51
N ASN A 45 19.95 -9.52 10.44
CA ASN A 45 19.84 -10.57 9.44
C ASN A 45 18.79 -11.62 9.82
N ARG A 46 18.39 -12.45 8.86
CA ARG A 46 17.60 -13.64 9.17
C ARG A 46 18.42 -14.62 9.99
N ARG A 47 17.77 -15.33 10.90
CA ARG A 47 18.30 -16.54 11.51
C ARG A 47 18.73 -17.58 10.44
N PRO A 48 19.59 -18.56 10.76
CA PRO A 48 20.23 -18.80 12.06
C PRO A 48 21.38 -17.84 12.34
N PHE A 49 21.63 -17.61 13.63
CA PHE A 49 22.82 -16.94 14.16
C PHE A 49 23.77 -17.97 14.79
N PRO A 50 25.08 -17.66 14.92
CA PRO A 50 25.72 -16.40 14.55
C PRO A 50 25.92 -16.24 13.03
N LYS A 51 26.13 -15.00 12.57
CA LYS A 51 26.52 -14.65 11.20
C LYS A 51 28.01 -14.36 11.15
N THR A 52 28.68 -14.86 10.12
CA THR A 52 30.09 -14.55 9.88
C THR A 52 30.22 -13.62 8.69
N TYR A 53 30.86 -12.49 8.93
CA TYR A 53 31.24 -11.49 7.94
C TYR A 53 32.76 -11.46 7.80
N ARG A 54 33.24 -10.81 6.74
CA ARG A 54 34.67 -10.52 6.57
C ARG A 54 34.90 -9.06 6.91
N SER A 55 35.90 -8.71 7.72
CA SER A 55 36.23 -7.31 8.10
C SER A 55 36.37 -6.38 6.90
N LEU A 56 36.24 -5.07 7.09
CA LEU A 56 36.19 -4.10 5.99
C LEU A 56 37.46 -4.14 5.12
N ASP A 57 38.61 -4.36 5.75
CA ASP A 57 39.92 -4.57 5.12
C ASP A 57 40.15 -5.99 4.57
N LEU A 58 39.14 -6.86 4.69
CA LEU A 58 39.14 -8.26 4.29
C LEU A 58 40.19 -9.15 5.00
N SER A 59 40.79 -8.69 6.10
CA SER A 59 41.90 -9.38 6.76
C SER A 59 41.46 -10.50 7.71
N ARG A 60 40.24 -10.44 8.27
CA ARG A 60 39.74 -11.41 9.25
C ARG A 60 38.24 -11.66 9.16
N ASP A 61 37.79 -12.77 9.75
CA ASP A 61 36.37 -13.06 9.93
C ASP A 61 35.85 -12.43 11.22
N VAL A 62 34.61 -11.95 11.17
CA VAL A 62 33.87 -11.32 12.26
C VAL A 62 32.58 -12.12 12.44
N THR A 63 32.46 -12.86 13.54
CA THR A 63 31.30 -13.70 13.84
C THR A 63 30.45 -13.05 14.91
N LEU A 64 29.16 -12.89 14.63
CA LEU A 64 28.25 -12.05 15.41
C LEU A 64 26.93 -12.75 15.69
N THR A 65 26.50 -12.63 16.92
CA THR A 65 25.17 -13.01 17.39
C THR A 65 24.10 -12.03 16.89
N PHE A 66 22.84 -12.33 17.19
CA PHE A 66 21.75 -11.40 16.96
C PHE A 66 21.92 -10.13 17.81
N GLU A 67 22.31 -10.32 19.07
CA GLU A 67 22.53 -9.26 20.06
C GLU A 67 23.65 -8.31 19.61
N ASP A 68 24.74 -8.84 19.07
CA ASP A 68 25.84 -8.01 18.55
C ASP A 68 25.37 -7.13 17.39
N GLN A 69 24.58 -7.66 16.45
CA GLN A 69 24.02 -6.85 15.35
C GLN A 69 23.05 -5.78 15.86
N LEU A 70 22.25 -6.10 16.87
CA LEU A 70 21.33 -5.15 17.50
C LEU A 70 22.09 -4.03 18.21
N GLU A 71 23.20 -4.36 18.86
CA GLU A 71 24.09 -3.38 19.48
C GLU A 71 24.70 -2.44 18.42
N VAL A 72 25.23 -2.98 17.32
CA VAL A 72 25.77 -2.16 16.21
C VAL A 72 24.70 -1.23 15.63
N CYS A 73 23.45 -1.71 15.44
CA CYS A 73 22.34 -0.87 15.01
C CYS A 73 22.09 0.30 15.99
N GLY A 74 22.14 0.01 17.30
CA GLY A 74 21.96 1.01 18.35
C GLY A 74 23.07 2.05 18.36
N GLN A 75 24.32 1.62 18.22
CA GLN A 75 25.49 2.52 18.15
C GLN A 75 25.39 3.46 16.94
N LEU A 76 25.03 2.95 15.76
CA LEU A 76 24.83 3.77 14.57
C LEU A 76 23.66 4.75 14.75
N ALA A 77 22.56 4.32 15.39
CA ALA A 77 21.43 5.18 15.71
C ALA A 77 21.82 6.34 16.63
N GLU A 78 22.61 6.07 17.68
CA GLU A 78 23.11 7.11 18.60
C GLU A 78 24.07 8.08 17.90
N ALA A 79 24.97 7.58 17.04
CA ALA A 79 25.99 8.40 16.38
C ALA A 79 25.46 9.22 15.20
N HIS A 80 24.42 8.73 14.51
CA HIS A 80 24.01 9.27 13.21
C HIS A 80 22.51 9.55 13.08
N GLY A 81 21.71 9.44 14.13
CA GLY A 81 20.26 9.65 14.11
C GLY A 81 19.79 11.11 14.07
N ASP A 82 20.32 11.97 13.21
CA ASP A 82 19.93 13.39 13.12
C ASP A 82 19.74 13.89 11.68
N LEU A 83 18.63 13.49 11.07
CA LEU A 83 18.31 13.84 9.68
C LEU A 83 18.12 15.36 9.49
N LEU A 84 17.66 16.07 10.51
CA LEU A 84 17.30 17.49 10.41
C LEU A 84 18.50 18.41 10.64
N GLY A 85 19.39 18.06 11.56
CA GLY A 85 20.64 18.79 11.81
C GLY A 85 21.76 18.37 10.86
N GLU A 86 22.27 17.15 11.03
CA GLU A 86 23.44 16.63 10.31
C GLU A 86 23.13 16.04 8.92
N GLY A 87 21.86 15.99 8.53
CA GLY A 87 21.43 15.49 7.23
C GLY A 87 21.46 13.97 7.09
N THR A 88 21.99 13.23 8.05
CA THR A 88 21.96 11.77 8.04
C THR A 88 21.04 11.30 9.15
N GLY A 89 20.16 10.35 8.87
CA GLY A 89 19.46 9.64 9.93
C GLY A 89 19.41 8.14 9.70
N ILE A 90 18.97 7.42 10.73
CA ILE A 90 18.97 5.96 10.76
C ILE A 90 17.54 5.42 10.70
N CYS A 91 17.36 4.36 9.92
CA CYS A 91 16.14 3.57 9.87
C CYS A 91 16.49 2.12 10.22
N LEU A 92 15.70 1.49 11.08
CA LEU A 92 15.86 0.09 11.43
C LEU A 92 15.13 -0.79 10.41
N ILE A 93 15.81 -1.79 9.86
CA ILE A 93 15.21 -2.78 8.96
C ILE A 93 15.20 -4.17 9.58
N MET A 94 14.09 -4.88 9.42
CA MET A 94 13.94 -6.28 9.83
C MET A 94 13.57 -7.18 8.64
N PRO A 95 14.05 -8.43 8.59
CA PRO A 95 13.64 -9.36 7.56
C PRO A 95 12.17 -9.74 7.68
N VAL A 96 11.54 -10.00 6.55
CA VAL A 96 10.24 -10.68 6.52
C VAL A 96 10.47 -12.19 6.60
N TYR A 97 9.75 -12.86 7.51
CA TYR A 97 9.71 -14.30 7.67
C TYR A 97 8.45 -14.90 7.03
N SER A 98 8.60 -16.03 6.36
CA SER A 98 7.48 -16.82 5.86
C SER A 98 6.68 -17.47 7.00
N PRO A 99 5.41 -17.85 6.77
CA PRO A 99 4.61 -18.58 7.76
C PRO A 99 5.28 -19.85 8.26
N ASP A 100 5.99 -20.59 7.39
CA ASP A 100 6.70 -21.82 7.77
C ASP A 100 7.90 -21.52 8.68
N GLU A 101 8.67 -20.46 8.39
CA GLU A 101 9.77 -20.02 9.26
C GLU A 101 9.28 -19.59 10.64
N VAL A 102 8.15 -18.88 10.69
CA VAL A 102 7.49 -18.47 11.95
C VAL A 102 6.92 -19.67 12.69
N ALA A 103 6.34 -20.65 11.99
CA ALA A 103 5.78 -21.85 12.62
C ALA A 103 6.88 -22.70 13.25
N GLN A 104 8.01 -22.86 12.56
CA GLN A 104 9.14 -23.65 13.04
C GLN A 104 9.90 -22.98 14.18
N ASN A 105 9.88 -21.64 14.29
CA ASN A 105 10.80 -20.89 15.17
C ASN A 105 10.12 -19.68 15.83
N SER A 106 8.85 -19.86 16.21
CA SER A 106 7.95 -18.75 16.58
C SER A 106 8.47 -17.89 17.72
N ASP A 107 9.03 -18.50 18.75
CA ASP A 107 9.45 -17.78 19.96
C ASP A 107 10.71 -16.96 19.73
N GLU A 108 11.69 -17.51 19.01
CA GLU A 108 12.92 -16.82 18.64
C GLU A 108 12.63 -15.63 17.71
N ILE A 109 11.81 -15.82 16.67
CA ILE A 109 11.42 -14.74 15.76
C ILE A 109 10.64 -13.65 16.51
N ARG A 110 9.73 -14.02 17.42
CA ARG A 110 9.01 -13.04 18.26
C ARG A 110 9.96 -12.27 19.17
N GLN A 111 10.97 -12.94 19.74
CA GLN A 111 11.99 -12.28 20.56
C GLN A 111 12.80 -11.29 19.74
N MET A 112 13.27 -11.68 18.55
CA MET A 112 13.99 -10.78 17.64
C MET A 112 13.15 -9.56 17.28
N CYS A 113 11.87 -9.78 16.92
CA CYS A 113 10.94 -8.69 16.62
C CYS A 113 10.73 -7.76 17.82
N ARG A 114 10.56 -8.28 19.04
CA ARG A 114 10.43 -7.43 20.24
C ARG A 114 11.67 -6.58 20.47
N ALA A 115 12.86 -7.18 20.42
CA ALA A 115 14.12 -6.48 20.63
C ALA A 115 14.36 -5.38 19.59
N ALA A 116 14.06 -5.65 18.31
CA ALA A 116 14.11 -4.63 17.26
C ALA A 116 13.13 -3.48 17.51
N MET A 117 11.91 -3.77 17.94
CA MET A 117 10.90 -2.75 18.24
C MET A 117 11.26 -1.91 19.49
N GLU A 118 11.85 -2.52 20.50
CA GLU A 118 12.38 -1.84 21.69
C GLU A 118 13.53 -0.89 21.31
N LEU A 119 14.48 -1.34 20.48
CA LEU A 119 15.56 -0.48 19.99
C LEU A 119 15.02 0.72 19.19
N ARG A 120 14.06 0.45 18.30
CA ARG A 120 13.38 1.48 17.52
C ARG A 120 12.69 2.50 18.42
N GLU A 121 11.98 2.05 19.46
CA GLU A 121 11.32 2.95 20.42
C GLU A 121 12.34 3.76 21.22
N LYS A 122 13.39 3.12 21.74
CA LYS A 122 14.49 3.77 22.49
C LYS A 122 15.12 4.93 21.70
N HIS A 123 15.35 4.75 20.41
CA HIS A 123 16.04 5.73 19.56
C HIS A 123 15.11 6.56 18.66
N GLY A 124 13.78 6.40 18.76
CA GLY A 124 12.82 7.14 17.94
C GLY A 124 12.95 6.87 16.43
N LEU A 125 13.38 5.67 16.03
CA LEU A 125 13.74 5.37 14.65
C LEU A 125 12.53 5.12 13.75
N LEU A 126 12.71 5.44 12.47
CA LEU A 126 11.88 4.86 11.42
C LEU A 126 12.13 3.35 11.35
N PHE A 127 11.11 2.60 11.00
CA PHE A 127 11.17 1.15 10.86
C PHE A 127 10.66 0.75 9.49
N THR A 128 11.39 -0.14 8.83
CA THR A 128 11.02 -0.68 7.53
C THR A 128 11.25 -2.19 7.48
N GLN A 129 10.68 -2.85 6.48
CA GLN A 129 10.87 -4.26 6.22
C GLN A 129 11.15 -4.43 4.74
N ASP A 130 12.22 -5.15 4.40
CA ASP A 130 12.48 -5.56 3.02
C ASP A 130 11.82 -6.93 2.77
N GLY A 131 11.00 -7.04 1.71
CA GLY A 131 10.46 -8.32 1.27
C GLY A 131 8.94 -8.50 1.29
N HIS A 132 8.15 -7.44 1.08
CA HIS A 132 6.76 -7.66 0.65
C HIS A 132 6.77 -8.23 -0.79
N ARG A 133 6.76 -9.56 -0.96
CA ARG A 133 6.88 -10.22 -2.28
C ARG A 133 5.58 -10.72 -2.85
N GLU A 134 4.47 -10.46 -2.20
CA GLU A 134 3.17 -11.05 -2.54
C GLU A 134 2.08 -10.00 -2.79
N GLY A 135 0.91 -10.43 -3.25
CA GLY A 135 -0.19 -9.54 -3.56
C GLY A 135 0.15 -8.59 -4.71
N SER A 136 -0.07 -7.29 -4.52
CA SER A 136 0.17 -6.29 -5.57
C SER A 136 1.65 -6.15 -5.95
N ILE A 137 2.60 -6.50 -5.08
CA ILE A 137 4.04 -6.44 -5.43
C ILE A 137 4.44 -7.62 -6.32
N ALA A 138 3.99 -8.85 -6.01
CA ALA A 138 4.16 -9.99 -6.93
C ALA A 138 3.57 -9.68 -8.31
N LEU A 139 2.36 -9.11 -8.35
CA LEU A 139 1.73 -8.71 -9.60
C LEU A 139 2.51 -7.62 -10.32
N ALA A 140 3.12 -6.69 -9.59
CA ALA A 140 3.96 -5.62 -10.14
C ALA A 140 5.19 -6.16 -10.84
N GLU A 141 5.86 -7.14 -10.22
CA GLU A 141 6.97 -7.87 -10.82
C GLU A 141 6.52 -8.70 -12.02
N GLU A 142 5.40 -9.43 -11.91
CA GLU A 142 4.82 -10.26 -12.98
C GLU A 142 4.42 -9.44 -14.21
N LEU A 143 3.78 -8.28 -14.00
CA LEU A 143 3.15 -7.49 -15.05
C LEU A 143 3.95 -6.23 -15.44
N GLY A 144 5.07 -5.96 -14.76
CA GLY A 144 5.97 -4.84 -15.06
C GLY A 144 5.36 -3.46 -14.79
N PHE A 145 4.79 -3.23 -13.61
CA PHE A 145 4.29 -1.91 -13.20
C PHE A 145 4.88 -1.44 -11.87
N LEU A 146 4.78 -0.15 -11.58
CA LEU A 146 5.17 0.41 -10.28
C LEU A 146 3.97 0.41 -9.33
N VAL A 147 4.22 0.10 -8.05
CA VAL A 147 3.21 0.21 -6.99
C VAL A 147 3.64 1.28 -5.99
N LEU A 148 2.69 2.16 -5.66
CA LEU A 148 2.84 3.14 -4.60
C LEU A 148 1.92 2.77 -3.44
N TYR A 149 2.49 2.63 -2.24
CA TYR A 149 1.74 2.46 -0.99
C TYR A 149 1.95 3.69 -0.10
N PRO A 150 1.12 4.73 -0.23
CA PRO A 150 1.19 5.86 0.69
C PRO A 150 0.71 5.41 2.07
N GLU A 151 1.44 5.78 3.11
CA GLU A 151 1.08 5.50 4.50
C GLU A 151 0.47 6.73 5.17
N GLN A 152 -0.61 6.54 5.91
CA GLN A 152 -1.23 7.59 6.72
C GLN A 152 -0.45 7.79 8.02
N ALA A 153 -0.15 9.04 8.34
CA ALA A 153 0.54 9.37 9.58
C ALA A 153 -0.38 9.13 10.79
N ARG A 154 0.12 8.41 11.80
CA ARG A 154 -0.63 8.12 13.04
C ARG A 154 -1.10 9.38 13.78
N GLN A 155 -0.34 10.48 13.66
CA GLN A 155 -0.68 11.79 14.22
C GLN A 155 -1.90 12.46 13.55
N VAL A 156 -2.19 12.11 12.29
CA VAL A 156 -3.35 12.61 11.53
C VAL A 156 -4.59 11.76 11.82
N GLN A 157 -4.41 10.45 11.94
CA GLN A 157 -5.45 9.50 12.31
C GLN A 157 -4.86 8.32 13.08
N VAL A 158 -5.31 8.10 14.31
CA VAL A 158 -4.71 7.12 15.24
C VAL A 158 -4.77 5.70 14.68
N SER A 159 -5.85 5.37 13.97
CA SER A 159 -6.03 4.08 13.29
C SER A 159 -5.35 4.00 11.93
N ARG A 160 -4.61 5.04 11.50
CA ARG A 160 -3.99 5.17 10.17
C ARG A 160 -4.99 5.04 8.99
N CYS A 161 -6.27 5.29 9.25
CA CYS A 161 -7.29 5.36 8.21
C CYS A 161 -7.22 6.70 7.47
N TRP A 162 -7.56 6.68 6.18
CA TRP A 162 -7.79 7.91 5.40
C TRP A 162 -9.09 8.59 5.85
N ASN A 163 -9.07 9.92 5.94
CA ASN A 163 -10.19 10.74 6.42
C ASN A 163 -11.19 11.07 5.30
N TRP A 164 -11.61 10.05 4.53
CA TRP A 164 -12.47 10.16 3.34
C TRP A 164 -13.80 10.93 3.53
N PHE A 165 -14.25 11.12 4.77
CA PHE A 165 -15.48 11.81 5.12
C PHE A 165 -15.29 13.30 5.39
N ARG A 166 -14.08 13.79 5.68
CA ARG A 166 -13.88 15.21 6.00
C ARG A 166 -14.13 16.07 4.75
N PRO A 167 -14.80 17.23 4.85
CA PRO A 167 -15.11 18.04 3.66
C PRO A 167 -13.86 18.47 2.87
N VAL A 168 -12.77 18.82 3.57
CA VAL A 168 -11.48 19.19 2.95
C VAL A 168 -10.87 18.02 2.17
N ASP A 169 -11.09 16.79 2.63
CA ASP A 169 -10.57 15.54 2.04
C ASP A 169 -11.54 14.95 0.99
N GLN A 170 -12.49 15.73 0.49
CA GLN A 170 -13.43 15.33 -0.58
C GLN A 170 -13.33 16.20 -1.85
N THR A 171 -12.36 17.12 -1.90
CA THR A 171 -12.22 18.09 -3.01
C THR A 171 -10.82 18.07 -3.64
N ARG A 172 -10.72 18.57 -4.88
CA ARG A 172 -9.44 18.73 -5.58
C ARG A 172 -8.66 19.89 -4.95
N GLY A 173 -7.34 19.74 -4.85
CA GLY A 173 -6.41 20.78 -4.41
C GLY A 173 -6.30 20.95 -2.90
N ALA A 174 -6.99 20.14 -2.10
CA ALA A 174 -6.93 20.20 -0.65
C ALA A 174 -6.78 18.81 -0.02
N GLY A 175 -6.39 18.81 1.26
CA GLY A 175 -6.39 17.62 2.11
C GLY A 175 -5.46 16.49 1.66
N GLU A 176 -5.73 15.30 2.19
CA GLU A 176 -5.06 14.04 1.87
C GLU A 176 -5.08 13.71 0.36
N PRO A 177 -6.19 13.95 -0.38
CA PRO A 177 -6.22 13.73 -1.83
C PRO A 177 -5.17 14.53 -2.60
N ALA A 178 -4.91 15.78 -2.23
CA ALA A 178 -3.91 16.61 -2.89
C ALA A 178 -2.48 16.10 -2.67
N LEU A 179 -2.18 15.59 -1.47
CA LEU A 179 -0.87 15.00 -1.17
C LEU A 179 -0.61 13.76 -2.01
N ILE A 180 -1.57 12.83 -2.08
CA ILE A 180 -1.43 11.60 -2.87
C ILE A 180 -1.39 11.93 -4.38
N ALA A 181 -2.19 12.89 -4.86
CA ALA A 181 -2.15 13.33 -6.25
C ALA A 181 -0.79 13.96 -6.62
N SER A 182 -0.22 14.78 -5.71
CA SER A 182 1.10 15.37 -5.89
C SER A 182 2.20 14.30 -5.95
N LEU A 183 2.16 13.33 -5.03
CA LEU A 183 3.08 12.20 -5.01
C LEU A 183 2.97 11.36 -6.29
N THR A 184 1.75 11.11 -6.76
CA THR A 184 1.51 10.40 -8.02
C THR A 184 2.11 11.15 -9.20
N ARG A 185 1.89 12.48 -9.29
CA ARG A 185 2.48 13.32 -10.36
C ARG A 185 4.00 13.35 -10.31
N HIS A 186 4.58 13.38 -9.11
CA HIS A 186 6.02 13.30 -8.94
C HIS A 186 6.57 11.99 -9.52
N ILE A 187 5.99 10.84 -9.18
CA ILE A 187 6.40 9.53 -9.75
C ILE A 187 6.23 9.52 -11.28
N LEU A 188 5.15 10.07 -11.81
CA LEU A 188 4.94 10.18 -13.26
C LEU A 188 6.01 11.02 -13.98
N THR A 189 6.67 11.92 -13.25
CA THR A 189 7.72 12.80 -13.79
C THR A 189 9.09 12.13 -13.67
N GLU A 190 9.36 11.47 -12.55
CA GLU A 190 10.68 10.90 -12.24
C GLU A 190 10.90 9.49 -12.80
N GLN A 191 9.82 8.75 -13.09
CA GLN A 191 9.90 7.34 -13.49
C GLN A 191 9.43 7.13 -14.93
N PRO A 192 9.99 6.14 -15.66
CA PRO A 192 9.61 5.83 -17.03
C PRO A 192 8.28 5.05 -17.11
N VAL A 193 7.19 5.65 -16.61
CA VAL A 193 5.84 5.07 -16.56
C VAL A 193 4.89 5.71 -17.57
N ASP A 194 3.85 5.00 -17.98
CA ASP A 194 2.82 5.53 -18.90
C ASP A 194 1.81 6.41 -18.15
N PRO A 195 1.79 7.75 -18.34
CA PRO A 195 0.85 8.63 -17.64
C PRO A 195 -0.61 8.45 -18.11
N ALA A 196 -0.89 7.62 -19.11
CA ALA A 196 -2.25 7.23 -19.46
C ALA A 196 -2.77 6.05 -18.62
N ARG A 197 -1.89 5.35 -17.89
CA ARG A 197 -2.18 4.08 -17.19
C ARG A 197 -1.86 4.20 -15.70
N VAL A 198 -2.57 5.11 -15.05
CA VAL A 198 -2.50 5.27 -13.60
C VAL A 198 -3.82 4.81 -13.01
N TYR A 199 -3.75 4.00 -11.96
CA TYR A 199 -4.91 3.42 -11.31
C TYR A 199 -4.75 3.58 -9.80
N ILE A 200 -5.87 3.52 -9.09
CA ILE A 200 -5.88 3.59 -7.63
C ILE A 200 -6.85 2.55 -7.09
N ALA A 201 -6.49 1.90 -5.99
CA ALA A 201 -7.35 0.93 -5.34
C ALA A 201 -7.16 0.98 -3.82
N GLY A 202 -8.16 0.48 -3.08
CA GLY A 202 -8.05 0.36 -1.64
C GLY A 202 -9.13 -0.53 -1.04
N LEU A 203 -8.99 -0.75 0.27
CA LEU A 203 -9.95 -1.44 1.15
C LEU A 203 -10.55 -0.45 2.15
N SER A 204 -11.85 -0.55 2.44
CA SER A 204 -12.50 0.19 3.52
C SER A 204 -12.32 1.72 3.37
N ALA A 205 -11.79 2.40 4.38
CA ALA A 205 -11.43 3.82 4.31
C ALA A 205 -10.51 4.16 3.11
N GLY A 206 -9.58 3.27 2.76
CA GLY A 206 -8.73 3.42 1.59
C GLY A 206 -9.48 3.28 0.26
N ALA A 207 -10.53 2.45 0.23
CA ALA A 207 -11.40 2.33 -0.94
C ALA A 207 -12.24 3.59 -1.17
N SER A 208 -12.78 4.16 -0.08
CA SER A 208 -13.51 5.43 -0.12
C SER A 208 -12.60 6.59 -0.53
N ALA A 209 -11.37 6.65 0.01
CA ALA A 209 -10.37 7.64 -0.39
C ALA A 209 -9.96 7.48 -1.87
N ALA A 210 -9.77 6.24 -2.35
CA ALA A 210 -9.47 5.97 -3.75
C ALA A 210 -10.56 6.50 -4.70
N LEU A 211 -11.84 6.35 -4.33
CA LEU A 211 -12.96 6.93 -5.07
C LEU A 211 -12.94 8.46 -5.07
N VAL A 212 -12.68 9.09 -3.92
CA VAL A 212 -12.53 10.55 -3.85
C VAL A 212 -11.41 11.02 -4.78
N LEU A 213 -10.23 10.42 -4.67
CA LEU A 213 -9.06 10.77 -5.49
C LEU A 213 -9.33 10.62 -6.98
N ALA A 214 -9.83 9.47 -7.41
CA ALA A 214 -10.10 9.23 -8.82
C ALA A 214 -11.22 10.13 -9.37
N THR A 215 -12.14 10.58 -8.51
CA THR A 215 -13.20 11.54 -8.87
C THR A 215 -12.68 12.98 -8.95
N ALA A 216 -11.83 13.39 -8.01
CA ALA A 216 -11.25 14.74 -7.95
C ALA A 216 -10.10 14.95 -8.95
N TYR A 217 -9.41 13.87 -9.33
CA TYR A 217 -8.28 13.86 -10.27
C TYR A 217 -8.49 12.89 -11.44
N PRO A 218 -9.55 13.08 -12.26
CA PRO A 218 -9.84 12.21 -13.41
C PRO A 218 -8.86 12.41 -14.58
N ASP A 219 -7.99 13.42 -14.49
CA ASP A 219 -6.82 13.67 -15.32
C ASP A 219 -5.65 12.73 -14.99
N ILE A 220 -5.55 12.25 -13.75
CA ILE A 220 -4.51 11.33 -13.31
C ILE A 220 -5.00 9.89 -13.47
N PHE A 221 -6.13 9.54 -12.82
CA PHE A 221 -6.54 8.14 -12.68
C PHE A 221 -7.47 7.68 -13.82
N ALA A 222 -7.07 6.61 -14.50
CA ALA A 222 -7.80 6.01 -15.61
C ALA A 222 -8.92 5.06 -15.19
N ALA A 223 -8.79 4.44 -14.01
CA ALA A 223 -9.76 3.55 -13.39
C ALA A 223 -9.50 3.42 -11.88
N VAL A 224 -10.50 2.95 -11.13
CA VAL A 224 -10.43 2.77 -9.66
C VAL A 224 -10.95 1.39 -9.22
N GLY A 225 -10.29 0.82 -8.22
CA GLY A 225 -10.68 -0.42 -7.54
C GLY A 225 -11.18 -0.15 -6.12
N VAL A 226 -12.34 -0.70 -5.77
CA VAL A 226 -13.02 -0.40 -4.50
C VAL A 226 -13.33 -1.69 -3.79
N HIS A 227 -12.65 -1.98 -2.69
CA HIS A 227 -13.00 -3.11 -1.84
C HIS A 227 -13.67 -2.64 -0.55
N SER A 228 -14.89 -3.10 -0.28
CA SER A 228 -15.64 -2.76 0.94
C SER A 228 -15.68 -1.25 1.26
N GLY A 229 -15.76 -0.41 0.23
CA GLY A 229 -15.72 1.05 0.32
C GLY A 229 -17.09 1.71 0.23
N LEU A 230 -17.12 3.02 0.46
CA LEU A 230 -18.31 3.86 0.36
C LEU A 230 -18.21 4.84 -0.80
N PRO A 231 -19.34 5.25 -1.41
CA PRO A 231 -19.31 6.29 -2.43
C PRO A 231 -18.82 7.64 -1.88
N VAL A 232 -18.28 8.48 -2.77
CA VAL A 232 -17.93 9.88 -2.46
C VAL A 232 -19.17 10.62 -1.93
N GLY A 233 -19.00 11.47 -0.91
CA GLY A 233 -20.10 12.21 -0.29
C GLY A 233 -21.07 11.35 0.54
N ALA A 234 -20.70 10.11 0.87
CA ALA A 234 -21.49 9.25 1.76
C ALA A 234 -21.55 9.77 3.22
N ALA A 235 -20.59 10.60 3.63
CA ALA A 235 -20.52 11.22 4.94
C ALA A 235 -19.77 12.56 4.86
N HIS A 236 -19.93 13.40 5.89
CA HIS A 236 -19.25 14.71 5.99
C HIS A 236 -18.53 14.92 7.35
N ASP A 237 -18.66 13.98 8.28
CA ASP A 237 -17.99 13.97 9.58
C ASP A 237 -17.90 12.54 10.14
N ALA A 238 -17.26 12.38 11.29
CA ALA A 238 -17.04 11.06 11.90
C ALA A 238 -18.36 10.36 12.30
N ALA A 239 -19.37 11.11 12.75
CA ALA A 239 -20.64 10.54 13.19
C ALA A 239 -21.42 9.98 11.99
N THR A 240 -21.54 10.78 10.93
CA THR A 240 -22.17 10.37 9.67
C THR A 240 -21.38 9.28 8.97
N ALA A 241 -20.05 9.23 9.11
CA ALA A 241 -19.22 8.14 8.60
C ALA A 241 -19.59 6.79 9.23
N VAL A 242 -19.74 6.73 10.56
CA VAL A 242 -20.14 5.49 11.26
C VAL A 242 -21.55 5.04 10.82
N ILE A 243 -22.48 5.98 10.67
CA ILE A 243 -23.85 5.69 10.20
C ILE A 243 -23.81 5.14 8.77
N ALA A 244 -23.07 5.80 7.87
CA ALA A 244 -22.92 5.37 6.48
C ALA A 244 -22.29 3.98 6.38
N MET A 245 -21.26 3.70 7.18
CA MET A 245 -20.62 2.38 7.24
C MET A 245 -21.63 1.29 7.65
N ARG A 246 -22.44 1.52 8.66
CA ARG A 246 -23.36 0.51 9.22
C ARG A 246 -24.66 0.32 8.43
N HIS A 247 -25.19 1.36 7.82
CA HIS A 247 -26.54 1.32 7.21
C HIS A 247 -26.53 1.51 5.69
N GLY A 248 -25.40 1.97 5.14
CA GLY A 248 -25.27 2.38 3.75
C GLY A 248 -25.68 3.82 3.54
N ALA A 249 -24.92 4.56 2.72
CA ALA A 249 -25.31 5.87 2.23
C ALA A 249 -25.09 5.96 0.71
N PRO A 250 -26.02 6.56 -0.05
CA PRO A 250 -25.94 6.60 -1.51
C PRO A 250 -24.82 7.48 -2.06
N GLY A 251 -24.31 8.40 -1.23
CA GLY A 251 -23.34 9.41 -1.61
C GLY A 251 -23.83 10.32 -2.74
N GLN A 252 -22.90 11.09 -3.29
CA GLN A 252 -23.16 12.10 -4.31
C GLN A 252 -23.14 11.50 -5.73
N ARG A 253 -23.92 12.11 -6.62
CA ARG A 253 -23.83 11.83 -8.06
C ARG A 253 -22.66 12.60 -8.65
N HIS A 254 -21.89 11.96 -9.51
CA HIS A 254 -20.79 12.61 -10.22
C HIS A 254 -21.06 12.60 -11.72
N ALA A 255 -20.76 13.71 -12.40
CA ALA A 255 -20.89 13.80 -13.86
C ALA A 255 -19.71 13.14 -14.60
N ALA A 256 -18.55 13.02 -13.92
CA ALA A 256 -17.35 12.47 -14.51
C ALA A 256 -17.45 10.94 -14.62
N ALA A 257 -17.39 10.44 -15.85
CA ALA A 257 -17.37 9.01 -16.10
C ALA A 257 -16.02 8.40 -15.70
N LEU A 258 -16.03 7.52 -14.69
CA LEU A 258 -14.87 6.86 -14.12
C LEU A 258 -15.07 5.34 -14.17
N PRO A 259 -14.22 4.58 -14.88
CA PRO A 259 -14.29 3.12 -14.84
C PRO A 259 -13.97 2.57 -13.46
N THR A 260 -14.86 1.73 -12.92
CA THR A 260 -14.79 1.28 -11.52
C THR A 260 -15.02 -0.21 -11.40
N ILE A 261 -14.16 -0.91 -10.65
CA ILE A 261 -14.37 -2.29 -10.23
C ILE A 261 -14.55 -2.34 -8.71
N ILE A 262 -15.64 -2.95 -8.25
CA ILE A 262 -16.05 -3.01 -6.85
C ILE A 262 -16.05 -4.46 -6.38
N PHE A 263 -15.49 -4.72 -5.21
CA PHE A 263 -15.58 -5.97 -4.47
C PHE A 263 -16.22 -5.71 -3.11
N HIS A 264 -17.14 -6.56 -2.69
CA HIS A 264 -17.74 -6.50 -1.35
C HIS A 264 -18.14 -7.91 -0.89
N GLY A 265 -17.73 -8.31 0.31
CA GLY A 265 -18.25 -9.51 0.95
C GLY A 265 -19.69 -9.29 1.41
N ASP A 266 -20.59 -10.26 1.20
CA ASP A 266 -22.00 -10.10 1.60
C ASP A 266 -22.27 -10.32 3.10
N ALA A 267 -21.27 -10.81 3.84
CA ALA A 267 -21.27 -10.97 5.29
C ALA A 267 -20.43 -9.90 6.01
N ASP A 268 -20.07 -8.80 5.34
CA ASP A 268 -19.32 -7.68 5.91
C ASP A 268 -20.16 -6.95 6.98
N THR A 269 -19.74 -7.05 8.25
CA THR A 269 -20.39 -6.42 9.40
C THR A 269 -19.76 -5.09 9.79
N VAL A 270 -18.65 -4.69 9.16
CA VAL A 270 -17.95 -3.42 9.44
C VAL A 270 -18.43 -2.33 8.49
N VAL A 271 -18.44 -2.63 7.19
CA VAL A 271 -19.01 -1.79 6.15
C VAL A 271 -20.11 -2.58 5.47
N HIS A 272 -21.36 -2.22 5.75
CA HIS A 272 -22.51 -2.96 5.26
C HIS A 272 -22.47 -3.08 3.72
N PRO A 273 -22.77 -4.26 3.15
CA PRO A 273 -22.74 -4.52 1.70
C PRO A 273 -23.62 -3.60 0.84
N ARG A 274 -24.53 -2.83 1.46
CA ARG A 274 -25.30 -1.78 0.79
C ARG A 274 -24.39 -0.69 0.21
N ASN A 275 -23.26 -0.42 0.85
CA ASN A 275 -22.28 0.55 0.37
C ASN A 275 -21.66 0.13 -0.97
N GLY A 276 -21.28 -1.14 -1.14
CA GLY A 276 -20.80 -1.67 -2.42
C GLY A 276 -21.86 -1.55 -3.53
N ARG A 277 -23.14 -1.78 -3.20
CA ARG A 277 -24.26 -1.56 -4.13
C ARG A 277 -24.41 -0.09 -4.52
N PHE A 278 -24.33 0.83 -3.55
CA PHE A 278 -24.37 2.26 -3.85
C PHE A 278 -23.18 2.70 -4.70
N ALA A 279 -21.98 2.21 -4.42
CA ALA A 279 -20.79 2.48 -5.22
C ALA A 279 -20.97 2.01 -6.68
N ALA A 280 -21.54 0.82 -6.88
CA ALA A 280 -21.87 0.31 -8.21
C ALA A 280 -22.92 1.17 -8.94
N ILE A 281 -23.94 1.67 -8.23
CA ILE A 281 -24.93 2.59 -8.80
C ILE A 281 -24.25 3.89 -9.24
N ARG A 282 -23.48 4.55 -8.35
CA ARG A 282 -22.75 5.79 -8.67
C ARG A 282 -21.76 5.59 -9.83
N ALA A 283 -21.11 4.43 -9.92
CA ALA A 283 -20.18 4.12 -11.01
C ALA A 283 -20.85 3.99 -12.39
N THR A 284 -22.14 3.66 -12.44
CA THR A 284 -22.87 3.43 -13.71
C THR A 284 -23.64 4.66 -14.18
N GLU A 285 -24.10 5.52 -13.26
CA GLU A 285 -24.89 6.71 -13.57
C GLU A 285 -24.30 7.66 -14.64
N PRO A 286 -22.97 7.91 -14.71
CA PRO A 286 -22.40 8.81 -15.72
C PRO A 286 -22.43 8.24 -17.15
N PHE A 287 -22.77 6.97 -17.33
CA PHE A 287 -22.70 6.28 -18.62
C PHE A 287 -24.10 5.98 -19.17
N ALA A 288 -24.40 6.49 -20.36
CA ALA A 288 -25.64 6.17 -21.06
C ALA A 288 -25.55 4.81 -21.78
N GLY A 289 -26.67 4.06 -21.76
CA GLY A 289 -26.85 2.85 -22.57
C GLY A 289 -25.99 1.66 -22.15
N LEU A 290 -25.72 1.50 -20.85
CA LEU A 290 -24.99 0.35 -20.36
C LEU A 290 -25.86 -0.91 -20.37
N ARG A 291 -25.32 -2.00 -20.92
CA ARG A 291 -25.89 -3.34 -20.78
C ARG A 291 -25.33 -4.01 -19.52
N LYS A 292 -26.22 -4.50 -18.67
CA LYS A 292 -25.91 -5.31 -17.48
C LYS A 292 -25.87 -6.79 -17.82
N THR A 293 -24.87 -7.50 -17.33
CA THR A 293 -24.77 -8.97 -17.37
C THR A 293 -24.36 -9.50 -16.00
N GLU A 294 -24.90 -10.64 -15.61
CA GLU A 294 -24.57 -11.29 -14.33
C GLU A 294 -23.94 -12.65 -14.59
N ARG A 295 -22.90 -12.99 -13.82
CA ARG A 295 -22.24 -14.29 -13.85
C ARG A 295 -21.94 -14.74 -12.44
N ARG A 296 -22.42 -15.92 -12.08
CA ARG A 296 -22.00 -16.63 -10.87
C ARG A 296 -20.72 -17.40 -11.15
N GLY A 297 -19.84 -17.48 -10.18
CA GLY A 297 -18.63 -18.28 -10.23
C GLY A 297 -18.26 -18.79 -8.85
N GLN A 298 -17.28 -19.68 -8.81
CA GLN A 298 -16.76 -20.25 -7.57
C GLN A 298 -15.25 -20.41 -7.70
N VAL A 299 -14.53 -20.02 -6.65
CA VAL A 299 -13.10 -20.31 -6.51
C VAL A 299 -12.95 -21.78 -6.16
N ALA A 300 -12.02 -22.51 -6.78
CA ALA A 300 -11.79 -23.92 -6.49
C ALA A 300 -11.47 -24.10 -4.99
N GLY A 301 -12.30 -24.87 -4.27
CA GLY A 301 -12.18 -25.06 -2.82
C GLY A 301 -12.45 -23.80 -1.97
N GLY A 302 -12.95 -22.72 -2.59
CA GLY A 302 -13.14 -21.42 -1.97
C GLY A 302 -14.57 -20.89 -2.10
N ARG A 303 -14.68 -19.57 -2.09
CA ARG A 303 -15.97 -18.86 -2.06
C ARG A 303 -16.63 -18.83 -3.42
N SER A 304 -17.95 -18.87 -3.38
CA SER A 304 -18.79 -18.45 -4.49
C SER A 304 -18.82 -16.93 -4.61
N TYR A 305 -19.08 -16.43 -5.80
CA TYR A 305 -19.22 -15.00 -6.05
C TYR A 305 -20.23 -14.71 -7.17
N LEU A 306 -20.85 -13.54 -7.10
CA LEU A 306 -21.63 -12.96 -8.17
C LEU A 306 -20.87 -11.79 -8.78
N ARG A 307 -20.59 -11.86 -10.08
CA ARG A 307 -20.05 -10.74 -10.86
C ARG A 307 -21.13 -10.11 -11.70
N ILE A 308 -21.41 -8.85 -11.43
CA ILE A 308 -22.28 -7.99 -12.22
C ILE A 308 -21.40 -7.08 -13.07
N THR A 309 -21.52 -7.15 -14.38
CA THR A 309 -20.72 -6.36 -15.33
C THR A 309 -21.60 -5.42 -16.13
N HIS A 310 -21.16 -4.17 -16.28
CA HIS A 310 -21.80 -3.16 -17.11
C HIS A 310 -20.88 -2.75 -18.25
N ARG A 311 -21.39 -2.84 -19.49
CA ARG A 311 -20.63 -2.57 -20.73
C ARG A 311 -21.40 -1.62 -21.64
N LYS A 312 -20.68 -0.84 -22.44
CA LYS A 312 -21.26 -0.14 -23.59
C LYS A 312 -21.13 -1.04 -24.82
N GLY A 313 -22.26 -1.52 -25.35
CA GLY A 313 -22.27 -2.49 -26.46
C GLY A 313 -21.49 -3.77 -26.11
N SER A 314 -20.68 -4.25 -27.06
CA SER A 314 -19.75 -5.37 -26.89
C SER A 314 -18.35 -4.96 -26.37
N GLY A 315 -18.18 -3.69 -25.97
CA GLY A 315 -16.89 -3.13 -25.58
C GLY A 315 -16.36 -3.59 -24.21
N ARG A 316 -15.28 -2.92 -23.77
CA ARG A 316 -14.69 -3.13 -22.44
C ARG A 316 -15.71 -2.86 -21.31
N PRO A 317 -15.61 -3.54 -20.16
CA PRO A 317 -16.46 -3.24 -19.02
C PRO A 317 -16.16 -1.82 -18.53
N LEU A 318 -17.19 -1.09 -18.09
CA LEU A 318 -17.07 0.26 -17.54
C LEU A 318 -17.36 0.27 -16.04
N ALA A 319 -18.17 -0.69 -15.56
CA ALA A 319 -18.28 -0.99 -14.14
C ALA A 319 -18.38 -2.50 -13.91
N GLU A 320 -17.73 -3.02 -12.88
CA GLU A 320 -17.91 -4.38 -12.39
C GLU A 320 -18.20 -4.36 -10.88
N HIS A 321 -19.18 -5.14 -10.42
CA HIS A 321 -19.48 -5.32 -9.00
C HIS A 321 -19.43 -6.81 -8.67
N TRP A 322 -18.54 -7.17 -7.77
CA TRP A 322 -18.26 -8.50 -7.31
C TRP A 322 -18.76 -8.65 -5.88
N ILE A 323 -19.76 -9.51 -5.70
CA ILE A 323 -20.29 -9.88 -4.39
C ILE A 323 -19.67 -11.22 -4.03
N VAL A 324 -18.89 -11.26 -2.95
CA VAL A 324 -18.18 -12.47 -2.50
C VAL A 324 -18.99 -13.13 -1.38
N GLU A 325 -19.56 -14.29 -1.66
CA GLU A 325 -20.53 -14.95 -0.78
C GLU A 325 -19.85 -15.47 0.51
N GLY A 326 -20.44 -15.13 1.64
CA GLY A 326 -19.98 -15.39 3.01
C GLY A 326 -18.72 -14.62 3.43
N SER A 327 -18.17 -13.74 2.59
CA SER A 327 -16.96 -12.99 2.92
C SER A 327 -17.27 -11.79 3.82
N GLY A 328 -16.39 -11.52 4.78
CA GLY A 328 -16.52 -10.43 5.76
C GLY A 328 -15.81 -9.14 5.32
N HIS A 329 -15.34 -8.36 6.29
CA HIS A 329 -14.55 -7.14 6.04
C HIS A 329 -13.07 -7.46 5.78
N ALA A 330 -12.79 -8.08 4.64
CA ALA A 330 -11.45 -8.50 4.26
C ALA A 330 -11.25 -8.39 2.75
N TRP A 331 -10.01 -8.14 2.32
CA TRP A 331 -9.62 -8.15 0.91
C TRP A 331 -9.80 -9.56 0.33
N SER A 332 -10.62 -9.70 -0.70
CA SER A 332 -10.88 -10.97 -1.37
C SER A 332 -9.63 -11.50 -2.08
N GLY A 333 -9.29 -12.76 -1.80
CA GLY A 333 -8.04 -13.38 -2.19
C GLY A 333 -6.88 -12.93 -1.29
N GLY A 334 -5.70 -12.75 -1.88
CA GLY A 334 -4.48 -12.41 -1.15
C GLY A 334 -3.90 -13.57 -0.35
N ASN A 335 -2.73 -13.35 0.26
CA ASN A 335 -2.09 -14.34 1.11
C ASN A 335 -2.70 -14.31 2.52
N GLY A 336 -3.08 -15.46 3.07
CA GLY A 336 -3.60 -15.59 4.42
C GLY A 336 -2.64 -15.17 5.56
N ALA A 337 -1.35 -14.96 5.26
CA ALA A 337 -0.39 -14.33 6.16
C ALA A 337 -0.60 -12.81 6.29
N GLY A 338 -1.30 -12.18 5.35
CA GLY A 338 -1.66 -10.77 5.39
C GLY A 338 -2.77 -10.50 6.40
N SER A 339 -2.72 -9.34 7.05
CA SER A 339 -3.83 -8.87 7.87
C SER A 339 -5.00 -8.48 6.97
N PHE A 340 -6.23 -8.85 7.37
CA PHE A 340 -7.48 -8.52 6.68
C PHE A 340 -7.60 -9.06 5.24
N THR A 341 -7.06 -10.25 4.96
CA THR A 341 -7.27 -10.96 3.68
C THR A 341 -8.26 -12.11 3.83
N ASP A 342 -8.95 -12.44 2.74
CA ASP A 342 -9.81 -13.61 2.62
C ASP A 342 -9.28 -14.51 1.50
N PRO A 343 -8.29 -15.38 1.79
CA PRO A 343 -7.62 -16.18 0.76
C PRO A 343 -8.54 -17.18 0.05
N LYS A 344 -9.75 -17.41 0.57
CA LYS A 344 -10.77 -18.25 -0.06
C LYS A 344 -11.59 -17.48 -1.11
N GLY A 345 -11.54 -16.15 -1.12
CA GLY A 345 -12.22 -15.31 -2.09
C GLY A 345 -11.54 -15.30 -3.46
N PRO A 346 -12.21 -14.81 -4.52
CA PRO A 346 -11.56 -14.56 -5.81
C PRO A 346 -10.40 -13.57 -5.66
N ASP A 347 -9.35 -13.72 -6.47
CA ASP A 347 -8.17 -12.84 -6.47
C ASP A 347 -8.56 -11.42 -6.96
N ALA A 348 -8.93 -10.55 -6.01
CA ALA A 348 -9.37 -9.20 -6.32
C ALA A 348 -8.25 -8.38 -6.97
N SER A 349 -7.00 -8.57 -6.54
CA SER A 349 -5.86 -7.84 -7.10
C SER A 349 -5.67 -8.16 -8.59
N ARG A 350 -5.69 -9.43 -8.96
CA ARG A 350 -5.58 -9.86 -10.36
C ARG A 350 -6.78 -9.44 -11.20
N GLU A 351 -7.99 -9.53 -10.66
CA GLU A 351 -9.20 -9.08 -11.35
C GLU A 351 -9.25 -7.55 -11.53
N MET A 352 -8.77 -6.78 -10.56
CA MET A 352 -8.57 -5.34 -10.67
C MET A 352 -7.56 -5.01 -11.77
N MET A 353 -6.41 -5.70 -11.83
CA MET A 353 -5.44 -5.48 -12.91
C MET A 353 -5.99 -5.84 -14.29
N ARG A 354 -6.72 -6.98 -14.40
CA ARG A 354 -7.43 -7.35 -15.63
C ARG A 354 -8.38 -6.25 -16.09
N PHE A 355 -9.09 -5.62 -15.16
CA PHE A 355 -9.99 -4.51 -15.45
C PHE A 355 -9.19 -3.27 -15.87
N PHE A 356 -8.26 -2.81 -15.02
CA PHE A 356 -7.44 -1.61 -15.21
C PHE A 356 -6.72 -1.56 -16.54
N LEU A 357 -6.05 -2.65 -16.95
CA LEU A 357 -5.28 -2.70 -18.18
C LEU A 357 -6.11 -2.49 -19.46
N ARG A 358 -7.44 -2.54 -19.37
CA ARG A 358 -8.35 -2.19 -20.47
C ARG A 358 -8.66 -0.70 -20.55
N HIS A 359 -8.23 0.11 -19.58
CA HIS A 359 -8.52 1.53 -19.45
C HIS A 359 -7.26 2.38 -19.62
N ARG A 360 -7.45 3.57 -20.21
CA ARG A 360 -6.42 4.61 -20.35
C ARG A 360 -7.07 5.96 -20.16
N ALA A 361 -6.40 6.87 -19.45
CA ALA A 361 -6.80 8.28 -19.37
C ALA A 361 -6.58 8.94 -20.74
N GLY A 362 -7.62 9.53 -21.31
CA GLY A 362 -7.54 10.16 -22.63
C GLY A 362 -6.70 11.45 -22.60
N VAL A 363 -6.03 11.78 -23.71
CA VAL A 363 -5.19 12.99 -23.86
C VAL A 363 -5.92 14.26 -23.44
N ARG A 364 -7.20 14.43 -23.84
CA ARG A 364 -8.04 15.58 -23.45
C ARG A 364 -8.37 15.66 -21.96
N ARG A 365 -8.37 14.52 -21.24
CA ARG A 365 -8.56 14.51 -19.78
C ARG A 365 -7.26 14.89 -19.08
N ARG A 366 -6.11 14.41 -19.56
CA ARG A 366 -4.78 14.70 -19.01
C ARG A 366 -4.32 16.15 -19.19
N ALA A 367 -4.86 16.86 -20.18
CA ALA A 367 -4.51 18.26 -20.46
C ALA A 367 -5.25 19.29 -19.58
N LYS A 368 -6.12 18.85 -18.65
CA LYS A 368 -6.79 19.76 -17.71
C LYS A 368 -5.93 19.93 -16.44
N PRO A 369 -5.60 21.16 -16.03
CA PRO A 369 -4.71 21.44 -14.89
C PRO A 369 -5.26 20.91 -13.56
#